data_AF-A0A0U3P022-F1
#
_entry.id   AF-A0A0U3P022-F1
#
_cell.length_a   1.000
_cell.length_b   1.000
_cell.length_c   1.000
_cell.angle_alpha   90.00
_cell.angle_beta   90.00
_cell.angle_gamma   90.00
#
_symmetry.space_group_name_H-M   'P 1'
#
loop_
_entity.id
_entity.type
_entity.pdbx_description
1 polymer ?
#
loop_
_entity_poly.entity_id
_entity_poly.type
_entity_poly.pdbx_seq_one_letter_code
_entity_poly.pdbx_strand_id
1 'polypeptide(L)'
;MILALSGCSSHWGCTDTTAERGEAGVSVQVEDTSGRRLGVTAEVVGWRLEQHPQVPSEGDKVHFHYRFDGADPASGPAVDACAVDGERVALGCQTVSSSGAWPEPDGSLTGDDWLAVEHPEQVAAVLLVPNDQSYDRPTCEQDIKDGGGMHPPKPAGRGDQL
;
A
#
# COMPACT_ATOMS: atom_id res chain seq x y z
N MET A 1 -34.80 -44.48 -23.36
CA MET A 1 -34.89 -43.97 -21.97
C MET A 1 -34.01 -42.74 -21.91
N ILE A 2 -34.64 -41.56 -21.98
CA ILE A 2 -33.97 -40.27 -21.88
C ILE A 2 -34.20 -39.82 -20.44
N LEU A 3 -33.14 -39.81 -19.64
CA LEU A 3 -33.13 -39.17 -18.33
C LEU A 3 -32.13 -38.02 -18.43
N ALA A 4 -32.66 -36.88 -18.84
CA ALA A 4 -32.04 -35.58 -18.61
C ALA A 4 -32.39 -35.15 -17.18
N LEU A 5 -31.37 -34.91 -16.36
CA LEU A 5 -31.43 -34.16 -15.10
C LEU A 5 -30.23 -33.19 -15.17
N SER A 6 -30.41 -32.04 -15.82
CA SER A 6 -30.86 -30.77 -15.23
C SER A 6 -29.76 -30.15 -14.39
N GLY A 7 -29.19 -29.07 -14.94
CA GLY A 7 -27.97 -28.42 -14.49
C GLY A 7 -28.04 -27.86 -13.08
N CYS A 8 -26.96 -28.08 -12.33
CA CYS A 8 -26.56 -27.22 -11.23
C CYS A 8 -25.75 -26.06 -11.81
N SER A 9 -26.41 -25.16 -12.54
CA SER A 9 -25.86 -23.84 -12.86
C SER A 9 -26.58 -22.79 -12.01
N SER A 10 -26.62 -23.01 -10.70
CA SER A 10 -26.97 -21.99 -9.73
C SER A 10 -25.76 -21.08 -9.56
N HIS A 11 -25.74 -19.96 -10.27
CA HIS A 11 -25.00 -18.73 -9.95
C HIS A 11 -23.88 -18.87 -8.90
N TRP A 12 -22.70 -19.35 -9.30
CA TRP A 12 -21.48 -19.07 -8.53
C TRP A 12 -21.13 -17.62 -8.81
N GLY A 13 -21.92 -16.72 -8.23
CA GLY A 13 -21.72 -15.28 -8.29
C GLY A 13 -20.53 -14.92 -7.42
N CYS A 14 -19.34 -15.15 -7.94
CA CYS A 14 -18.12 -14.58 -7.42
C CYS A 14 -18.31 -13.06 -7.36
N THR A 15 -18.06 -12.46 -6.18
CA THR A 15 -18.15 -11.01 -6.01
C THR A 15 -16.80 -10.52 -5.52
N ASP A 16 -16.22 -9.59 -6.26
CA ASP A 16 -14.99 -8.92 -5.91
C ASP A 16 -15.33 -7.55 -5.32
N THR A 17 -14.69 -7.19 -4.21
CA THR A 17 -14.86 -5.91 -3.55
C THR A 17 -13.53 -5.40 -3.03
N THR A 18 -13.35 -4.08 -3.05
CA THR A 18 -12.20 -3.43 -2.43
C THR A 18 -12.62 -2.87 -1.08
N ALA A 19 -11.75 -3.01 -0.09
CA ALA A 19 -11.87 -2.31 1.18
C ALA A 19 -11.82 -0.79 0.97
N GLU A 20 -12.31 -0.04 1.96
CA GLU A 20 -12.13 1.41 2.01
C GLU A 20 -10.74 1.75 2.53
N ARG A 21 -10.22 2.89 2.05
CA ARG A 21 -8.94 3.41 2.48
C ARG A 21 -9.04 3.93 3.92
N GLY A 22 -8.13 3.49 4.78
CA GLY A 22 -8.01 4.04 6.13
C GLY A 22 -7.37 5.43 6.12
N GLU A 23 -7.44 6.11 7.26
CA GLU A 23 -6.90 7.46 7.41
C GLU A 23 -5.37 7.46 7.30
N ALA A 24 -4.83 8.27 6.40
CA ALA A 24 -3.39 8.34 6.19
C ALA A 24 -2.70 9.13 7.31
N GLY A 25 -1.47 8.76 7.62
CA GLY A 25 -0.70 9.42 8.69
C GLY A 25 0.81 9.23 8.53
N VAL A 26 1.58 10.03 9.26
CA VAL A 26 3.04 9.86 9.35
C VAL A 26 3.39 8.54 10.04
N SER A 27 2.57 8.13 11.01
CA SER A 27 2.66 6.84 11.70
C SER A 27 1.27 6.21 11.72
N VAL A 28 1.16 4.96 11.27
CA VAL A 28 -0.11 4.24 11.12
C VAL A 28 -0.01 2.82 11.65
N GLN A 29 -1.12 2.29 12.16
CA GLN A 29 -1.27 0.87 12.40
C GLN A 29 -1.65 0.21 11.08
N VAL A 30 -0.92 -0.82 10.67
CA VAL A 30 -1.22 -1.54 9.43
C VAL A 30 -2.49 -2.36 9.63
N GLU A 31 -3.40 -2.28 8.66
CA GLU A 31 -4.73 -2.87 8.69
C GLU A 31 -4.93 -3.86 7.55
N ASP A 32 -5.53 -5.02 7.85
CA ASP A 32 -5.95 -5.96 6.81
C ASP A 32 -7.16 -5.43 6.02
N THR A 33 -7.62 -6.22 5.04
CA THR A 33 -8.74 -5.83 4.17
C THR A 33 -10.07 -5.62 4.92
N SER A 34 -10.18 -6.06 6.18
CA SER A 34 -11.34 -5.82 7.05
C SER A 34 -11.20 -4.59 7.95
N GLY A 35 -10.08 -3.85 7.86
CA GLY A 35 -9.75 -2.74 8.76
C GLY A 35 -9.22 -3.21 10.12
N ARG A 36 -8.89 -4.50 10.27
CA ARG A 36 -8.35 -5.02 11.52
C ARG A 36 -6.84 -4.79 11.57
N ARG A 37 -6.39 -4.19 12.66
CA ARG A 37 -4.97 -3.94 12.94
C ARG A 37 -4.18 -5.25 13.03
N LEU A 38 -3.03 -5.28 12.36
CA LEU A 38 -2.11 -6.42 12.32
C LEU A 38 -1.08 -6.42 13.46
N GLY A 39 -1.09 -5.40 14.32
CA GLY A 39 -0.06 -5.22 15.36
C GLY A 39 1.28 -4.74 14.81
N VAL A 40 1.29 -4.27 13.55
CA VAL A 40 2.43 -3.66 12.89
C VAL A 40 2.21 -2.15 12.82
N THR A 41 3.23 -1.37 13.15
CA THR A 41 3.23 0.08 12.98
C THR A 41 4.15 0.43 11.82
N ALA A 42 3.66 1.19 10.85
CA ALA A 42 4.48 1.77 9.79
C ALA A 42 4.63 3.27 10.03
N GLU A 43 5.85 3.80 9.89
CA GLU A 43 6.15 5.21 10.16
C GLU A 43 7.10 5.79 9.11
N VAL A 44 6.86 7.04 8.70
CA VAL A 44 7.84 7.89 8.01
C VAL A 44 8.71 8.56 9.08
N VAL A 45 9.96 8.13 9.17
CA VAL A 45 10.93 8.63 10.15
C VAL A 45 11.45 10.01 9.77
N GLY A 46 11.47 10.32 8.48
CA GLY A 46 11.86 11.63 7.98
C GLY A 46 11.88 11.68 6.46
N TRP A 47 11.87 12.89 5.90
CA TRP A 47 11.96 13.09 4.45
C TRP A 47 12.63 14.42 4.12
N ARG A 48 13.12 14.54 2.89
CA ARG A 48 13.77 15.72 2.34
C ARG A 48 13.71 15.74 0.82
N LEU A 49 13.80 16.94 0.24
CA LEU A 49 14.03 17.10 -1.19
C LEU A 49 15.52 16.95 -1.48
N GLU A 50 15.87 16.02 -2.36
CA GLU A 50 17.25 15.75 -2.76
C GLU A 50 17.34 15.34 -4.23
N GLN A 51 18.51 15.53 -4.85
CA GLN A 51 18.77 14.97 -6.17
C GLN A 51 18.97 13.46 -6.08
N HIS A 52 18.24 12.72 -6.89
CA HIS A 52 18.38 11.27 -6.95
C HIS A 52 19.77 10.88 -7.49
N PRO A 53 20.57 10.07 -6.78
CA PRO A 53 21.96 9.82 -7.15
C PRO A 53 22.12 9.12 -8.51
N GLN A 54 21.13 8.31 -8.90
CA GLN A 54 21.15 7.60 -10.19
C GLN A 54 20.56 8.40 -11.36
N VAL A 55 19.75 9.44 -11.11
CA VAL A 55 19.09 10.25 -12.15
C VAL A 55 19.11 11.75 -11.81
N PRO A 56 20.29 12.34 -11.54
CA PRO A 56 20.39 13.73 -11.05
C PRO A 56 19.86 14.77 -12.06
N SER A 57 19.79 14.42 -13.34
CA SER A 57 19.23 15.29 -14.39
C SER A 57 17.72 15.53 -14.26
N GLU A 58 17.01 14.71 -13.48
CA GLU A 58 15.57 14.86 -13.23
C GLU A 58 15.25 15.87 -12.13
N GLY A 59 16.28 16.46 -11.50
CA GLY A 59 16.12 17.43 -10.41
C GLY A 59 15.85 16.76 -9.07
N ASP A 60 15.25 17.55 -8.17
CA ASP A 60 14.96 17.10 -6.81
C ASP A 60 13.76 16.13 -6.80
N LYS A 61 13.88 15.08 -5.99
CA LYS A 61 12.82 14.12 -5.66
C LYS A 61 12.62 14.09 -4.16
N VAL A 62 11.53 13.50 -3.71
CA VAL A 62 11.26 13.32 -2.28
C VAL A 62 11.95 12.05 -1.82
N HIS A 63 13.04 12.18 -1.08
CA HIS A 63 13.70 11.08 -0.41
C HIS A 63 13.14 10.94 1.01
N PHE A 64 12.64 9.77 1.36
CA PHE A 64 12.06 9.52 2.68
C PHE A 64 12.56 8.21 3.27
N HIS A 65 12.62 8.18 4.60
CA HIS A 65 12.97 7.00 5.37
C HIS A 65 11.71 6.50 6.07
N TYR A 66 11.56 5.20 6.13
CA TYR A 66 10.42 4.54 6.76
C TYR A 66 10.88 3.43 7.71
N ARG A 67 10.01 3.09 8.65
CA ARG A 67 10.21 2.06 9.66
C ARG A 67 8.95 1.24 9.83
N PHE A 68 9.11 -0.07 9.97
CA PHE A 68 8.06 -1.00 10.39
C PHE A 68 8.43 -1.61 11.73
N ASP A 69 7.56 -1.45 12.71
CA ASP A 69 7.65 -2.07 14.03
C ASP A 69 6.66 -3.22 14.16
N GLY A 70 7.13 -4.36 14.67
CA GLY A 70 6.30 -5.56 14.87
C GLY A 70 6.06 -6.39 13.61
N ALA A 71 6.63 -6.01 12.47
CA ALA A 71 6.57 -6.80 11.25
C ALA A 71 7.50 -8.02 11.34
N ASP A 72 6.98 -9.20 10.98
CA ASP A 72 7.80 -10.39 10.78
C ASP A 72 8.45 -10.30 9.39
N PRO A 73 9.78 -10.49 9.24
CA PRO A 73 10.46 -10.59 7.95
C PRO A 73 9.80 -11.55 6.94
N ALA A 74 9.08 -12.57 7.42
CA ALA A 74 8.35 -13.51 6.57
C ALA A 74 6.96 -13.02 6.09
N SER A 75 6.34 -12.07 6.81
CA SER A 75 4.99 -11.58 6.53
C SER A 75 4.94 -10.43 5.52
N GLY A 76 6.03 -9.66 5.41
CA GLY A 76 6.21 -8.61 4.41
C GLY A 76 5.09 -7.57 4.22
N PRO A 77 4.42 -7.01 5.25
CA PRO A 77 3.39 -5.99 5.08
C PRO A 77 3.83 -4.87 4.14
N ALA A 78 2.89 -4.36 3.36
CA ALA A 78 3.15 -3.29 2.41
C ALA A 78 2.14 -2.16 2.55
N VAL A 79 2.58 -0.91 2.53
CA VAL A 79 1.71 0.26 2.65
C VAL A 79 2.02 1.26 1.55
N ASP A 80 1.01 2.02 1.12
CA ASP A 80 1.24 3.12 0.18
C ASP A 80 1.83 4.32 0.92
N ALA A 81 2.97 4.80 0.45
CA ALA A 81 3.61 6.04 0.85
C ALA A 81 3.33 7.12 -0.21
N CYS A 82 2.81 8.26 0.21
CA CYS A 82 2.41 9.36 -0.66
C CYS A 82 3.03 10.68 -0.21
N ALA A 83 3.67 11.40 -1.13
CA ALA A 83 4.00 12.80 -0.94
C ALA A 83 2.74 13.61 -1.19
N VAL A 84 2.37 14.48 -0.25
CA VAL A 84 1.13 15.26 -0.28
C VAL A 84 1.40 16.75 -0.19
N ASP A 85 0.49 17.55 -0.73
CA ASP A 85 0.48 19.00 -0.55
C ASP A 85 -0.10 19.43 0.82
N GLY A 86 -0.21 20.75 1.03
CA GLY A 86 -0.75 21.33 2.26
C GLY A 86 -2.25 21.03 2.50
N GLU A 87 -2.97 20.60 1.47
CA GLU A 87 -4.38 20.18 1.55
C GLU A 87 -4.50 18.65 1.67
N ARG A 88 -3.38 17.92 1.79
CA ARG A 88 -3.31 16.46 1.83
C ARG A 88 -3.76 15.78 0.53
N VAL A 89 -3.59 16.44 -0.61
CA VAL A 89 -3.75 15.82 -1.93
C VAL A 89 -2.43 15.16 -2.34
N ALA A 90 -2.50 13.90 -2.77
CA ALA A 90 -1.33 13.15 -3.22
C ALA A 90 -0.73 13.74 -4.50
N LEU A 91 0.56 14.06 -4.46
CA LEU A 91 1.37 14.53 -5.59
C LEU A 91 2.09 13.37 -6.30
N GLY A 92 2.38 12.29 -5.56
CA GLY A 92 2.95 11.04 -6.04
C GLY A 92 2.93 9.99 -4.93
N CYS A 93 2.70 8.74 -5.29
CA CYS A 93 2.61 7.62 -4.34
C CYS A 93 3.38 6.40 -4.86
N GLN A 94 3.84 5.56 -3.93
CA GLN A 94 4.35 4.23 -4.22
C GLN A 94 4.12 3.30 -3.03
N THR A 95 4.08 2.00 -3.28
CA THR A 95 3.95 1.00 -2.22
C THR A 95 5.34 0.62 -1.70
N VAL A 96 5.54 0.72 -0.38
CA VAL A 96 6.74 0.24 0.31
C VAL A 96 6.41 -1.00 1.12
N SER A 97 7.32 -1.97 1.18
CA SER A 97 7.13 -3.23 1.91
C SER A 97 8.23 -3.44 2.94
N SER A 98 7.86 -3.97 4.10
CA SER A 98 8.82 -4.37 5.12
C SER A 98 9.78 -5.48 4.63
N SER A 99 9.41 -6.24 3.60
CA SER A 99 10.28 -7.26 3.00
C SER A 99 11.48 -6.69 2.23
N GLY A 100 11.39 -5.42 1.80
CA GLY A 100 12.50 -4.68 1.18
C GLY A 100 13.37 -3.91 2.17
N ALA A 101 13.00 -3.89 3.45
CA ALA A 101 13.67 -3.13 4.50
C ALA A 101 14.77 -3.94 5.20
N TRP A 102 15.66 -3.24 5.89
CA TRP A 102 16.79 -3.81 6.63
C TRP A 102 16.45 -4.01 8.11
N PRO A 103 16.90 -5.12 8.73
CA PRO A 103 16.68 -5.34 10.15
C PRO A 103 17.60 -4.48 11.02
N GLU A 104 17.01 -3.87 12.04
CA GLU A 104 17.69 -3.08 13.06
C GLU A 104 17.89 -3.87 14.37
N PRO A 105 18.84 -3.47 15.24
CA PRO A 105 19.11 -4.15 16.51
C PRO A 105 17.93 -4.21 17.48
N ASP A 106 16.96 -3.30 17.36
CA ASP A 106 15.75 -3.25 18.19
C ASP A 106 14.62 -4.15 17.64
N GLY A 107 14.86 -4.84 16.53
CA GLY A 107 13.89 -5.72 15.87
C GLY A 107 12.96 -5.01 14.89
N SER A 108 13.11 -3.70 14.67
CA SER A 108 12.39 -2.98 13.62
C SER A 108 13.00 -3.23 12.23
N LEU A 109 12.24 -2.92 11.19
CA LEU A 109 12.67 -2.97 9.80
C LEU A 109 12.69 -1.56 9.22
N THR A 110 13.83 -1.05 8.79
CA THR A 110 14.01 0.32 8.28
C THR A 110 14.37 0.31 6.80
N GLY A 111 13.92 1.33 6.07
CA GLY A 111 14.26 1.49 4.66
C GLY A 111 14.19 2.95 4.23
N ASP A 112 14.61 3.21 3.01
CA ASP A 112 14.44 4.48 2.34
C ASP A 112 13.95 4.27 0.91
N ASP A 113 13.26 5.29 0.37
CA ASP A 113 12.78 5.28 -1.00
C ASP A 113 12.60 6.72 -1.53
N TRP A 114 12.33 6.82 -2.83
CA TRP A 114 12.27 8.06 -3.60
C TRP A 114 10.93 8.20 -4.32
N LEU A 115 10.16 9.23 -3.98
CA LEU A 115 8.94 9.57 -4.71
C LEU A 115 9.24 10.58 -5.81
N ALA A 116 8.84 10.23 -7.04
CA ALA A 116 8.83 11.17 -8.16
C ALA A 116 7.56 12.03 -8.10
N VAL A 117 7.76 13.35 -8.04
CA VAL A 117 6.70 14.36 -8.03
C VAL A 117 7.06 15.44 -9.06
N GLU A 118 6.05 16.00 -9.75
CA GLU A 118 6.29 17.03 -10.78
C GLU A 118 6.73 18.36 -10.18
N HIS A 119 6.19 18.69 -9.01
CA HIS A 119 6.43 19.93 -8.28
C HIS A 119 6.88 19.63 -6.85
N PRO A 120 8.15 19.21 -6.64
CA PRO A 120 8.65 18.84 -5.32
C PRO A 120 8.52 19.95 -4.27
N GLU A 121 8.55 21.21 -4.70
CA GLU A 121 8.36 22.38 -3.85
C GLU A 121 6.96 22.49 -3.21
N GLN A 122 5.98 21.74 -3.71
CA GLN A 122 4.61 21.72 -3.18
C GLN A 122 4.43 20.66 -2.08
N VAL A 123 5.40 19.78 -1.87
CA VAL A 123 5.32 18.70 -0.90
C VAL A 123 5.36 19.28 0.51
N ALA A 124 4.30 19.03 1.27
CA ALA A 124 4.17 19.43 2.67
C ALA A 124 4.47 18.29 3.63
N ALA A 125 4.19 17.04 3.23
CA ALA A 125 4.44 15.84 4.04
C ALA A 125 4.57 14.59 3.17
N VAL A 126 5.08 13.51 3.78
CA VAL A 126 4.93 12.15 3.29
C VAL A 126 4.05 11.38 4.28
N LEU A 127 2.97 10.78 3.79
CA LEU A 127 1.99 10.05 4.59
C LEU A 127 1.92 8.59 4.13
N LEU A 128 1.59 7.71 5.06
CA LEU A 128 1.34 6.29 4.84
C LEU A 128 -0.16 6.01 4.91
N VAL A 129 -0.65 5.18 4.00
CA VAL A 129 -1.99 4.62 4.04
C VAL A 129 -1.96 3.30 4.82
N PRO A 130 -2.81 3.09 5.85
CA PRO A 130 -2.70 1.95 6.76
C PRO A 130 -3.00 0.59 6.12
N ASN A 131 -3.72 0.55 4.99
CA ASN A 131 -4.15 -0.71 4.38
C ASN A 131 -2.97 -1.53 3.84
N ASP A 132 -2.91 -2.80 4.23
CA ASP A 132 -1.88 -3.74 3.75
C ASP A 132 -2.10 -4.11 2.28
N GLN A 133 -1.16 -3.67 1.43
CA GLN A 133 -1.11 -3.93 -0.01
C GLN A 133 -0.39 -5.24 -0.35
N SER A 134 0.09 -6.00 0.64
CA SER A 134 0.76 -7.29 0.40
C SER A 134 -0.20 -8.42 -0.05
N TYR A 135 -1.51 -8.15 -0.07
CA TYR A 135 -2.53 -9.13 -0.39
C TYR A 135 -2.47 -9.60 -1.86
N ASP A 136 -2.28 -10.90 -2.05
CA ASP A 136 -2.01 -11.52 -3.35
C ASP A 136 -3.15 -12.40 -3.87
N ARG A 137 -4.32 -12.44 -3.20
CA ARG A 137 -5.36 -13.39 -3.62
C ARG A 137 -5.91 -13.05 -5.01
N PRO A 138 -6.24 -14.07 -5.82
CA PRO A 138 -6.84 -13.87 -7.13
C PRO A 138 -8.17 -13.10 -7.08
N THR A 139 -8.38 -12.25 -8.08
CA THR A 139 -9.68 -11.59 -8.32
C THR A 139 -10.66 -12.56 -8.96
N CYS A 140 -11.95 -12.22 -8.95
CA CYS A 140 -12.96 -12.98 -9.69
C CYS A 140 -12.67 -13.09 -11.20
N GLU A 141 -12.04 -12.07 -11.78
CA GLU A 141 -11.66 -12.05 -13.19
C GLU A 141 -10.53 -13.03 -13.51
N GLN A 142 -9.63 -13.27 -12.54
CA GLN A 142 -8.52 -14.20 -12.69
C GLN A 142 -8.93 -15.65 -12.43
N ASP A 143 -9.62 -15.93 -11.30
CA ASP A 143 -10.14 -17.26 -10.99
C ASP A 143 -11.48 -17.21 -10.23
N ILE A 144 -12.56 -17.47 -10.96
CA ILE A 144 -13.93 -17.48 -10.41
C ILE A 144 -14.16 -18.57 -9.34
N LYS A 145 -13.29 -19.60 -9.27
CA LYS A 145 -13.45 -20.73 -8.33
C LYS A 145 -13.01 -20.40 -6.92
N ASP A 146 -12.17 -19.37 -6.77
CA ASP A 146 -11.70 -18.91 -5.47
C ASP A 146 -12.71 -18.01 -4.76
N GLY A 147 -13.89 -17.79 -5.39
CA GLY A 147 -15.04 -17.15 -4.77
C GLY A 147 -14.98 -15.63 -4.72
N GLY A 148 -13.90 -15.02 -5.22
CA GLY A 148 -13.67 -13.58 -5.06
C GLY A 148 -13.42 -13.25 -3.60
N GLY A 149 -13.18 -11.99 -3.31
CA GLY A 149 -12.92 -11.61 -1.93
C GLY A 149 -12.95 -10.12 -1.71
N MET A 150 -12.62 -9.76 -0.48
CA MET A 150 -12.31 -8.39 -0.13
C MET A 150 -10.82 -8.20 -0.33
N HIS A 151 -10.46 -7.34 -1.27
CA HIS A 151 -9.11 -6.93 -1.58
C HIS A 151 -8.76 -5.64 -0.85
N PRO A 152 -7.47 -5.31 -0.70
CA PRO A 152 -7.10 -3.98 -0.25
C PRO A 152 -7.70 -2.91 -1.18
N PRO A 153 -7.83 -1.67 -0.70
CA PRO A 153 -8.23 -0.57 -1.55
C PRO A 153 -7.27 -0.45 -2.73
N LYS A 154 -7.76 0.10 -3.84
CA LYS A 154 -6.89 0.49 -4.94
C LYS A 154 -5.71 1.31 -4.40
N PRO A 155 -4.46 1.00 -4.81
CA PRO A 155 -3.30 1.75 -4.38
C PRO A 155 -3.49 3.26 -4.57
N ALA A 156 -3.04 4.04 -3.59
CA ALA A 156 -3.15 5.48 -3.64
C ALA A 156 -2.42 6.06 -4.85
N GLY A 157 -3.02 7.07 -5.48
CA GLY A 157 -2.49 7.70 -6.68
C GLY A 157 -2.50 9.22 -6.60
N ARG A 158 -1.82 9.87 -7.55
CA ARG A 158 -1.83 11.33 -7.68
C ARG A 158 -3.27 11.85 -7.78
N GLY A 159 -3.58 12.89 -7.02
CA GLY A 159 -4.90 13.53 -6.97
C GLY A 159 -5.84 12.92 -5.93
N ASP A 160 -5.46 11.81 -5.29
CA ASP A 160 -6.23 11.26 -4.18
C ASP A 160 -6.14 12.18 -2.95
N GLN A 161 -7.28 12.38 -2.29
CA GLN A 161 -7.36 13.07 -1.01
C GLN A 161 -7.08 12.08 0.13
N LEU A 162 -6.15 12.44 1.02
CA LEU A 162 -5.67 11.59 2.12
C LEU A 162 -5.84 12.21 3.50
#